data_AF-A0A8S3J840-F1
#
_entry.id   AF-A0A8S3J840-F1
#
_cell.length_a   1.000
_cell.length_b   1.000
_cell.length_c   1.000
_cell.angle_alpha   90.00
_cell.angle_beta   90.00
_cell.angle_gamma   90.00
#
_symmetry.space_group_name_H-M   'P 1'
#
loop_
_entity.id
_entity.type
_entity.pdbx_description
1 polymer ?
#
loop_
_entity_poly.entity_id
_entity_poly.type
_entity_poly.pdbx_seq_one_letter_code
_entity_poly.pdbx_strand_id
1 'polypeptide(L)'
;IRKLGVTPDTNETYLDQFRQLIGQIGNAMGYVRMIRSGGLNTCSSSIQFVPDFENLISFEDHTRKSNLPSETISAAKHLDDVISNLVKNFTEGTEYFKILVDVFSNEFRGKKNLHLKHFYVIVPPLTLSFVEHIKVLKDNLTKKSKVNASFTDDGFVMGVAYILKLL
;
A
#
# COMPACT_ATOMS: atom_id res chain seq x y z
N ILE A 1 -1.07 21.79 -29.76
CA ILE A 1 -1.58 21.40 -28.42
C ILE A 1 -0.59 21.70 -27.28
N ARG A 2 0.73 21.49 -27.46
CA ARG A 2 1.78 21.67 -26.42
C ARG A 2 1.93 23.04 -25.69
N LYS A 3 1.21 24.10 -26.09
CA LYS A 3 1.30 25.44 -25.46
C LYS A 3 -0.02 25.93 -24.83
N LEU A 4 -1.07 25.12 -24.83
CA LEU A 4 -2.32 25.45 -24.15
C LEU A 4 -2.30 24.85 -22.74
N GLY A 5 -2.47 25.69 -21.71
CA GLY A 5 -2.59 25.24 -20.32
C GLY A 5 -1.25 24.94 -19.63
N VAL A 6 -0.23 25.77 -19.88
CA VAL A 6 1.03 25.75 -19.13
C VAL A 6 0.89 26.70 -17.94
N THR A 7 1.22 26.26 -16.74
CA THR A 7 1.24 27.16 -15.57
C THR A 7 2.39 28.17 -15.67
N PRO A 8 2.15 29.44 -15.32
CA PRO A 8 3.18 30.48 -15.38
C PRO A 8 4.43 30.16 -14.54
N ASP A 9 4.24 29.44 -13.43
CA ASP A 9 5.24 29.32 -12.37
C ASP A 9 6.18 28.11 -12.57
N THR A 10 5.65 27.00 -13.08
CA THR A 10 6.39 25.72 -13.22
C THR A 10 6.76 25.40 -14.67
N ASN A 11 6.18 26.11 -15.64
CA ASN A 11 6.32 25.81 -17.08
C ASN A 11 5.89 24.36 -17.45
N GLU A 12 5.01 23.77 -16.65
CA GLU A 12 4.45 22.43 -16.86
C GLU A 12 3.02 22.53 -17.39
N THR A 13 2.59 21.54 -18.17
CA THR A 13 1.18 21.47 -18.60
C THR A 13 0.30 20.98 -17.45
N TYR A 14 -1.00 21.33 -17.44
CA TYR A 14 -1.95 20.75 -16.49
C TYR A 14 -1.98 19.21 -16.52
N LEU A 15 -1.69 18.60 -17.69
CA LEU A 15 -1.58 17.16 -17.82
C LEU A 15 -0.37 16.61 -17.06
N ASP A 16 0.76 17.32 -17.09
CA ASP A 16 1.97 16.94 -16.35
C ASP A 16 1.77 17.08 -14.84
N GLN A 17 1.13 18.16 -14.39
CA GLN A 17 0.76 18.31 -12.97
C GLN A 17 -0.16 17.19 -12.52
N PHE A 18 -1.14 16.82 -13.35
CA PHE A 18 -2.06 15.76 -13.00
C PHE A 18 -1.34 14.39 -12.94
N ARG A 19 -0.45 14.11 -13.89
CA ARG A 19 0.43 12.93 -13.84
C ARG A 19 1.24 12.91 -12.55
N GLN A 20 1.85 14.03 -12.15
CA GLN A 20 2.62 14.13 -10.91
C GLN A 20 1.75 13.85 -9.68
N LEU A 21 0.54 14.44 -9.62
CA LEU A 21 -0.40 14.19 -8.52
C LEU A 21 -0.75 12.70 -8.42
N ILE A 22 -1.08 12.05 -9.55
CA ILE A 22 -1.35 10.61 -9.58
C ILE A 22 -0.12 9.82 -9.12
N GLY A 23 1.08 10.24 -9.54
CA GLY A 23 2.34 9.67 -9.06
C GLY A 23 2.50 9.76 -7.54
N GLN A 24 2.21 10.91 -6.94
CA GLN A 24 2.28 11.08 -5.49
C GLN A 24 1.26 10.21 -4.75
N ILE A 25 0.04 10.06 -5.30
CA ILE A 25 -0.96 9.14 -4.76
C ILE A 25 -0.41 7.70 -4.75
N GLY A 26 0.16 7.24 -5.87
CA GLY A 26 0.72 5.90 -5.94
C GLY A 26 1.97 5.70 -5.07
N ASN A 27 2.82 6.71 -4.91
CA ASN A 27 3.95 6.69 -3.98
C ASN A 27 3.47 6.50 -2.53
N ALA A 28 2.40 7.20 -2.13
CA ALA A 28 1.80 7.03 -0.82
C ALA A 28 1.27 5.59 -0.63
N MET A 29 0.65 5.00 -1.67
CA MET A 29 0.22 3.60 -1.65
C MET A 29 1.40 2.63 -1.55
N GLY A 30 2.51 2.92 -2.24
CA GLY A 30 3.76 2.17 -2.12
C GLY A 30 4.35 2.24 -0.71
N TYR A 31 4.29 3.42 -0.07
CA TYR A 31 4.73 3.59 1.32
C TYR A 31 3.88 2.77 2.30
N VAL A 32 2.55 2.79 2.16
CA VAL A 32 1.66 1.94 2.97
C VAL A 32 1.97 0.45 2.76
N ARG A 33 2.27 0.02 1.53
CA ARG A 33 2.72 -1.34 1.23
C ARG A 33 4.01 -1.68 1.99
N MET A 34 4.95 -0.74 2.01
CA MET A 34 6.25 -0.94 2.66
C MET A 34 6.10 -1.07 4.18
N ILE A 35 5.29 -0.22 4.82
CA ILE A 35 4.96 -0.34 6.25
C ILE A 35 4.38 -1.71 6.54
N ARG A 36 3.42 -2.16 5.72
CA ARG A 36 2.81 -3.48 5.86
C ARG A 36 3.83 -4.60 5.81
N SER A 37 4.68 -4.61 4.78
CA SER A 37 5.72 -5.63 4.63
C SER A 37 6.75 -5.58 5.76
N GLY A 38 7.10 -4.39 6.24
CA GLY A 38 7.98 -4.20 7.40
C GLY A 38 7.39 -4.80 8.68
N GLY A 39 6.11 -4.50 8.96
CA GLY A 39 5.39 -5.06 10.10
C GLY A 39 5.31 -6.59 10.05
N LEU A 40 4.94 -7.16 8.90
CA LEU A 40 4.90 -8.61 8.71
C LEU A 40 6.28 -9.25 8.88
N ASN A 41 7.34 -8.62 8.37
CA ASN A 41 8.70 -9.12 8.53
C ASN A 41 9.14 -9.14 10.01
N THR A 42 8.76 -8.13 10.80
CA THR A 42 9.02 -8.12 12.25
C THR A 42 8.25 -9.23 12.97
N CYS A 43 6.97 -9.43 12.65
CA CYS A 43 6.14 -10.47 13.28
C CYS A 43 6.51 -11.89 12.83
N SER A 44 7.08 -12.06 11.63
CA SER A 44 7.46 -13.35 11.04
C SER A 44 8.38 -14.17 11.96
N SER A 45 9.44 -13.57 12.49
CA SER A 45 10.40 -14.28 13.35
C SER A 45 9.79 -14.74 14.67
N SER A 46 8.81 -14.01 15.20
CA SER A 46 8.13 -14.36 16.46
C SER A 46 7.11 -15.47 16.26
N ILE A 47 6.52 -15.58 15.06
CA ILE A 47 5.42 -16.49 14.79
C ILE A 47 5.83 -17.76 14.03
N GLN A 48 7.08 -17.86 13.57
CA GLN A 48 7.61 -18.99 12.79
C GLN A 48 7.45 -20.37 13.46
N PHE A 49 7.22 -20.41 14.78
CA PHE A 49 7.06 -21.65 15.56
C PHE A 49 5.60 -22.06 15.76
N VAL A 50 4.64 -21.25 15.31
CA VAL A 50 3.21 -21.56 15.37
C VAL A 50 2.83 -22.24 14.04
N PRO A 51 2.48 -23.54 14.05
CA PRO A 51 2.31 -24.31 12.82
C PRO A 51 0.97 -24.08 12.10
N ASP A 52 -0.09 -23.74 12.85
CA ASP A 52 -1.44 -23.49 12.31
C ASP A 52 -2.05 -22.25 12.99
N PHE A 53 -2.50 -21.29 12.17
CA PHE A 53 -3.12 -20.04 12.62
C PHE A 53 -4.64 -20.11 12.70
N GLU A 54 -5.26 -21.09 12.04
CA GLU A 54 -6.71 -21.28 11.99
C GLU A 54 -7.18 -22.22 13.09
N ASN A 55 -6.37 -23.22 13.46
CA ASN A 55 -6.69 -24.19 14.50
C ASN A 55 -5.70 -24.11 15.68
N LEU A 56 -5.82 -23.05 16.48
CA LEU A 56 -5.05 -22.92 17.71
C LEU A 56 -5.54 -23.93 18.76
N ILE A 57 -4.60 -24.72 19.27
CA ILE A 57 -4.82 -25.65 20.37
C ILE A 57 -4.70 -24.86 21.69
N SER A 58 -5.62 -25.08 22.64
CA SER A 58 -5.48 -24.50 23.99
C SER A 58 -4.59 -25.38 24.87
N PHE A 59 -3.41 -24.87 25.21
CA PHE A 59 -2.52 -25.52 26.15
C PHE A 59 -3.12 -25.55 27.57
N GLU A 60 -3.90 -24.54 27.97
CA GLU A 60 -4.62 -24.55 29.25
C GLU A 60 -5.53 -25.78 29.37
N ASP A 61 -6.34 -26.05 28.34
CA ASP A 61 -7.26 -27.19 28.36
C ASP A 61 -6.54 -28.53 28.44
N HIS A 62 -5.42 -28.68 27.72
CA HIS A 62 -4.63 -29.93 27.74
C HIS A 62 -3.95 -30.16 29.08
N THR A 63 -3.43 -29.12 29.71
CA THR A 63 -2.78 -29.22 31.02
C THR A 63 -3.80 -29.50 32.13
N ARG A 64 -5.00 -28.93 32.06
CA ARG A 64 -6.13 -29.26 32.94
C ARG A 64 -6.58 -30.72 32.78
N LYS A 65 -6.77 -31.19 31.55
CA LYS A 65 -7.17 -32.60 31.27
C LYS A 65 -6.12 -33.60 31.76
N SER A 66 -4.86 -33.22 31.79
CA SER A 66 -3.75 -34.05 32.25
C SER A 66 -3.48 -33.96 33.75
N ASN A 67 -4.29 -33.20 34.51
CA ASN A 67 -4.15 -32.97 35.95
C ASN A 67 -2.75 -32.47 36.37
N LEU A 68 -2.17 -31.55 35.60
CA LEU A 68 -0.88 -30.95 35.92
C LEU A 68 -0.98 -29.91 37.05
N PRO A 69 0.15 -29.55 37.71
CA PRO A 69 0.17 -28.54 38.76
C PRO A 69 -0.40 -27.19 38.32
N SER A 70 -0.92 -26.42 39.29
CA SER A 70 -1.52 -25.10 39.07
C SER A 70 -0.59 -24.11 38.36
N GLU A 71 0.71 -24.19 38.65
CA GLU A 71 1.76 -23.38 38.09
C GLU A 71 1.91 -23.66 36.58
N THR A 72 1.82 -24.94 36.20
CA THR A 72 1.88 -25.38 34.80
C THR A 72 0.62 -24.94 34.04
N ILE A 73 -0.56 -25.05 34.66
CA ILE A 73 -1.81 -24.55 34.07
C ILE A 73 -1.73 -23.04 33.85
N SER A 74 -1.21 -22.28 34.82
CA SER A 74 -1.04 -20.84 34.69
C SER A 74 -0.04 -20.46 33.60
N ALA A 75 1.07 -21.19 33.48
CA ALA A 75 2.05 -20.96 32.41
C ALA A 75 1.46 -21.28 31.03
N ALA A 76 0.67 -22.35 30.92
CA ALA A 76 -0.02 -22.73 29.70
C ALA A 76 -1.03 -21.67 29.26
N LYS A 77 -1.79 -21.09 30.19
CA LYS A 77 -2.67 -19.96 29.91
C LYS A 77 -1.93 -18.74 29.36
N HIS A 78 -0.80 -18.36 29.97
CA HIS A 78 0.01 -17.26 29.46
C HIS A 78 0.55 -17.55 28.05
N LEU A 79 0.91 -18.80 27.76
CA LEU A 79 1.32 -19.20 26.43
C LEU A 79 0.16 -19.06 25.41
N ASP A 80 -1.05 -19.51 25.77
CA ASP A 80 -2.27 -19.33 24.95
C ASP A 80 -2.52 -17.84 24.64
N ASP A 81 -2.38 -16.97 25.64
CA ASP A 81 -2.53 -15.52 25.48
C ASP A 81 -1.45 -14.92 24.55
N VAL A 82 -0.19 -15.34 24.71
CA VAL A 82 0.93 -14.89 23.87
C VAL A 82 0.72 -15.33 22.41
N ILE A 83 0.37 -16.60 22.19
CA ILE A 83 0.11 -17.14 20.85
C ILE A 83 -1.06 -16.40 20.20
N SER A 84 -2.17 -16.21 20.93
CA SER A 84 -3.34 -15.48 20.45
C SER A 84 -2.98 -14.05 20.04
N ASN A 85 -2.16 -13.37 20.83
CA ASN A 85 -1.67 -12.03 20.50
C ASN A 85 -0.77 -12.03 19.26
N LEU A 86 0.12 -13.02 19.10
CA LEU A 86 0.96 -13.13 17.91
C LEU A 86 0.12 -13.33 16.64
N VAL A 87 -0.84 -14.26 16.67
CA VAL A 87 -1.74 -14.53 15.53
C VAL A 87 -2.57 -13.30 15.18
N LYS A 88 -3.13 -12.63 16.18
CA LYS A 88 -3.89 -11.38 15.97
C LYS A 88 -3.05 -10.31 15.29
N ASN A 89 -1.84 -10.01 15.79
CA ASN A 89 -0.98 -8.98 15.21
C ASN A 89 -0.49 -9.35 13.80
N PHE A 90 -0.28 -10.64 13.53
CA PHE A 90 0.11 -11.11 12.20
C PHE A 90 -1.03 -10.96 11.17
N THR A 91 -2.28 -11.21 11.58
CA THR A 91 -3.47 -11.16 10.71
C THR A 91 -4.02 -9.74 10.53
N GLU A 92 -4.13 -8.94 11.59
CA GLU A 92 -4.68 -7.56 11.54
C GLU A 92 -3.82 -6.61 10.68
N GLY A 93 -2.53 -6.90 10.50
CA GLY A 93 -1.62 -6.12 9.65
C GLY A 93 -1.85 -6.25 8.14
N THR A 94 -2.91 -6.88 7.65
CA THR A 94 -3.04 -7.22 6.22
C THR A 94 -3.99 -6.33 5.40
N GLU A 95 -4.95 -5.64 6.05
CA GLU A 95 -6.11 -4.99 5.39
C GLU A 95 -5.97 -3.48 5.12
N TYR A 96 -4.79 -2.87 5.29
CA TYR A 96 -4.61 -1.41 5.14
C TYR A 96 -5.14 -0.84 3.81
N PHE A 97 -4.97 -1.57 2.71
CA PHE A 97 -5.47 -1.14 1.40
C PHE A 97 -6.99 -1.12 1.31
N LYS A 98 -7.66 -2.07 1.97
CA LYS A 98 -9.12 -2.12 2.01
C LYS A 98 -9.67 -0.90 2.75
N ILE A 99 -9.08 -0.55 3.89
CA ILE A 99 -9.46 0.66 4.65
C ILE A 99 -9.35 1.91 3.77
N LEU A 100 -8.24 2.07 3.05
CA LEU A 100 -8.05 3.21 2.14
C LEU A 100 -9.10 3.24 1.02
N VAL A 101 -9.36 2.09 0.40
CA VAL A 101 -10.39 1.98 -0.63
C VAL A 101 -11.77 2.34 -0.06
N ASP A 102 -12.14 1.80 1.09
CA ASP A 102 -13.46 2.01 1.70
C ASP A 102 -13.68 3.47 2.10
N VAL A 103 -12.65 4.13 2.66
CA VAL A 103 -12.71 5.55 3.06
C VAL A 103 -12.86 6.46 1.83
N PHE A 104 -12.06 6.25 0.78
CA PHE A 104 -12.01 7.16 -0.36
C PHE A 104 -13.03 6.86 -1.47
N SER A 105 -13.59 5.65 -1.54
CA SER A 105 -14.56 5.28 -2.59
C SER A 105 -15.79 6.19 -2.59
N ASN A 106 -16.30 6.53 -1.40
CA ASN A 106 -17.50 7.38 -1.28
C ASN A 106 -17.25 8.81 -1.79
N GLU A 107 -16.07 9.37 -1.52
CA GLU A 107 -15.71 10.70 -2.00
C GLU A 107 -15.54 10.73 -3.53
N PHE A 108 -14.90 9.70 -4.10
CA PHE A 108 -14.71 9.61 -5.55
C PHE A 108 -16.01 9.34 -6.32
N ARG A 109 -16.97 8.64 -5.71
CA ARG A 109 -18.29 8.32 -6.31
C ARG A 109 -19.38 9.36 -6.01
N GLY A 110 -19.05 10.40 -5.24
CA GLY A 110 -19.99 11.45 -4.86
C GLY A 110 -20.53 12.26 -6.05
N LYS A 111 -21.70 12.89 -5.88
CA LYS A 111 -22.39 13.66 -6.95
C LYS A 111 -21.52 14.78 -7.55
N LYS A 112 -20.61 15.37 -6.77
CA LYS A 112 -19.66 16.40 -7.23
C LYS A 112 -18.60 15.84 -8.20
N ASN A 113 -18.29 14.54 -8.07
CA ASN A 113 -17.19 13.87 -8.76
C ASN A 113 -17.67 12.89 -9.84
N LEU A 114 -18.92 13.02 -10.32
CA LEU A 114 -19.48 12.16 -11.36
C LEU A 114 -18.64 12.09 -12.65
N HIS A 115 -17.90 13.17 -12.95
CA HIS A 115 -16.98 13.23 -14.07
C HIS A 115 -15.87 12.17 -13.99
N LEU A 116 -15.47 11.75 -12.78
CA LEU A 116 -14.45 10.72 -12.57
C LEU A 116 -14.88 9.34 -13.07
N LYS A 117 -16.18 9.07 -13.28
CA LYS A 117 -16.63 7.83 -13.93
C LYS A 117 -16.00 7.62 -15.31
N HIS A 118 -15.62 8.70 -15.98
CA HIS A 118 -14.95 8.68 -17.28
C HIS A 118 -13.44 8.85 -17.18
N PHE A 119 -12.83 8.67 -16.00
CA PHE A 119 -11.39 8.82 -15.78
C PHE A 119 -10.56 7.96 -16.74
N TYR A 120 -11.05 6.79 -17.16
CA TYR A 120 -10.38 5.95 -18.16
C TYR A 120 -10.11 6.67 -19.50
N VAL A 121 -10.88 7.69 -19.85
CA VAL A 121 -10.70 8.49 -21.08
C VAL A 121 -9.42 9.32 -21.04
N ILE A 122 -9.00 9.81 -19.86
CA ILE A 122 -7.79 10.63 -19.71
C ILE A 122 -6.53 9.78 -19.46
N VAL A 123 -6.67 8.47 -19.23
CA VAL A 123 -5.53 7.57 -19.02
C VAL A 123 -4.56 7.55 -20.23
N PRO A 124 -5.01 7.40 -21.49
CA PRO A 124 -4.09 7.40 -22.64
C PRO A 124 -3.20 8.65 -22.76
N PRO A 125 -3.73 9.90 -22.68
CA PRO A 125 -2.86 11.08 -22.72
C PRO A 125 -1.95 11.19 -21.49
N LEU A 126 -2.39 10.76 -20.30
CA LEU A 126 -1.53 10.69 -19.11
C LEU A 126 -0.38 9.69 -19.29
N THR A 127 -0.65 8.53 -19.90
CA THR A 127 0.39 7.54 -20.22
C THR A 127 1.41 8.11 -21.22
N LEU A 128 0.97 8.89 -22.21
CA LEU A 128 1.88 9.53 -23.15
C LEU A 128 2.79 10.55 -22.43
N SER A 129 2.23 11.42 -21.58
CA SER A 129 3.00 12.35 -20.73
C SER A 129 4.00 11.59 -19.83
N PHE A 130 3.59 10.46 -19.26
CA PHE A 130 4.45 9.61 -18.45
C PHE A 130 5.62 8.99 -19.22
N VAL A 131 5.38 8.47 -20.43
CA VAL A 131 6.45 7.93 -21.28
C VAL A 131 7.45 9.01 -21.68
N GLU A 132 6.96 10.21 -22.05
CA GLU A 132 7.83 11.35 -22.35
C GLU A 132 8.69 11.73 -21.13
N HIS A 133 8.08 11.79 -19.94
CA HIS A 133 8.77 12.07 -18.69
C HIS A 133 9.84 11.02 -18.35
N ILE A 134 9.53 9.72 -18.43
CA ILE A 134 10.52 8.65 -18.19
C ILE A 134 11.69 8.76 -19.16
N LYS A 135 11.44 9.13 -20.42
CA LYS A 135 12.49 9.30 -21.42
C LYS A 135 13.46 10.41 -21.01
N VAL A 136 12.95 11.55 -20.54
CA VAL A 136 13.75 12.66 -20.01
C VAL A 136 14.55 12.22 -18.78
N LEU A 137 13.93 11.51 -17.84
CA LEU A 137 14.64 11.03 -16.65
C LEU A 137 15.76 10.04 -17.00
N LYS A 138 15.51 9.14 -17.96
CA LYS A 138 16.51 8.21 -18.49
C LYS A 138 17.67 8.96 -19.14
N ASP A 139 17.39 9.98 -19.95
CA ASP A 139 18.43 10.79 -20.58
C ASP A 139 19.28 11.51 -19.52
N ASN A 140 18.66 11.95 -18.43
CA ASN A 140 19.36 12.59 -17.31
C ASN A 140 20.30 11.65 -16.54
N LEU A 141 20.05 10.34 -16.51
CA LEU A 141 20.96 9.36 -15.88
C LEU A 141 22.32 9.27 -16.56
N THR A 142 22.39 9.61 -17.85
CA THR A 142 23.64 9.59 -18.61
C THR A 142 24.50 10.84 -18.38
N LYS A 143 23.93 11.88 -17.74
CA LYS A 143 24.62 13.15 -17.48
C LYS A 143 25.50 13.04 -16.23
N LYS A 144 26.63 13.77 -16.23
CA LYS A 144 27.59 13.81 -15.10
C LYS A 144 26.96 14.29 -13.78
N SER A 145 25.91 15.13 -13.85
CA SER A 145 25.09 15.54 -12.71
C SER A 145 23.88 14.63 -12.60
N LYS A 146 23.84 13.80 -11.55
CA LYS A 146 22.76 12.81 -11.30
C LYS A 146 21.55 13.42 -10.56
N VAL A 147 21.42 14.74 -10.51
CA VAL A 147 20.29 15.40 -9.85
C VAL A 147 19.00 15.07 -10.61
N ASN A 148 17.99 14.54 -9.91
CA ASN A 148 16.70 14.10 -10.48
C ASN A 148 16.81 13.01 -11.57
N ALA A 149 17.82 12.16 -11.48
CA ALA A 149 17.99 11.04 -12.39
C ALA A 149 17.37 9.76 -11.77
N SER A 150 16.26 9.29 -12.33
CA SER A 150 15.62 8.02 -11.99
C SER A 150 15.22 7.28 -13.27
N PHE A 151 15.29 5.96 -13.32
CA PHE A 151 14.78 5.19 -14.47
C PHE A 151 13.47 4.46 -14.16
N THR A 152 13.02 4.50 -12.90
CA THR A 152 11.82 3.79 -12.44
C THR A 152 10.90 4.75 -11.70
N ASP A 153 9.64 4.75 -12.11
CA ASP A 153 8.53 5.46 -11.45
C ASP A 153 7.30 4.56 -11.54
N ASP A 154 7.12 3.70 -10.53
CA ASP A 154 5.96 2.83 -10.38
C ASP A 154 4.78 3.53 -9.70
N GLY A 155 5.03 4.68 -9.06
CA GLY A 155 4.04 5.53 -8.41
C GLY A 155 2.93 5.95 -9.37
N PHE A 156 3.25 6.39 -10.58
CA PHE A 156 2.21 6.76 -11.55
C PHE A 156 1.28 5.58 -11.87
N VAL A 157 1.84 4.39 -12.17
CA VAL A 157 1.05 3.21 -12.53
C VAL A 157 0.20 2.73 -11.36
N MET A 158 0.77 2.70 -10.15
CA MET A 158 0.06 2.36 -8.92
C MET A 158 -1.08 3.35 -8.62
N GLY A 159 -0.85 4.64 -8.84
CA GLY A 159 -1.85 5.70 -8.65
C GLY A 159 -3.03 5.55 -9.61
N VAL A 160 -2.77 5.30 -10.90
CA VAL A 160 -3.83 5.05 -11.90
C VAL A 160 -4.67 3.84 -11.50
N ALA A 161 -4.02 2.72 -11.15
CA ALA A 161 -4.72 1.51 -10.73
C ALA A 161 -5.58 1.74 -9.48
N TYR A 162 -5.08 2.50 -8.51
CA TYR A 162 -5.82 2.84 -7.31
C TYR A 162 -7.05 3.71 -7.61
N ILE A 163 -6.90 4.77 -8.41
CA ILE A 163 -8.03 5.63 -8.79
C ILE A 163 -9.10 4.82 -9.51
N LEU A 164 -8.71 3.96 -10.47
CA LEU A 164 -9.65 3.07 -11.15
C LEU A 164 -10.35 2.10 -10.19
N LYS A 165 -9.70 1.69 -9.10
CA LYS A 165 -10.28 0.83 -8.07
C LYS A 165 -11.30 1.56 -7.18
N LEU A 166 -11.12 2.87 -6.96
CA LEU A 166 -12.03 3.72 -6.17
C LEU A 166 -13.33 4.03 -6.91
N LEU A 167 -13.29 4.07 -8.24
CA LEU A 167 -14.42 4.41 -9.11
C LEU A 167 -15.42 3.27 -9.22
#